data_AF-A0A7J5P7A3-F1
#
_entry.id   AF-A0A7J5P7A3-F1
#
_cell.length_a   1.000
_cell.length_b   1.000
_cell.length_c   1.000
_cell.angle_alpha   90.00
_cell.angle_beta   90.00
_cell.angle_gamma   90.00
#
_symmetry.space_group_name_H-M   'P 1'
#
loop_
_entity.id
_entity.type
_entity.pdbx_description
1 polymer ?
#
loop_
_entity_poly.entity_id
_entity_poly.type
_entity_poly.pdbx_seq_one_letter_code
_entity_poly.pdbx_strand_id
1 'polypeptide(L)'
;METDIVRKCISDYLHKIDRYRKQQDGLQGKIDAARRKIAWHEKRIMRLSEQQNRIERPWWTKEIVAPLMLEVARLTPEVTWDAENLHTHGLRAACSVYGKTRNNETVGLTFTFDGGVLSYDTGEVTHRFAPGTLGEINGMNNVSAPVESVDTLVDKVNEQITELNTQTDEPV
;
A
#
# COMPACT_ATOMS: atom_id res chain seq x y z
N MET A 1 -10.97 18.44 86.65
CA MET A 1 -11.44 17.23 85.93
C MET A 1 -11.77 17.51 84.44
N GLU A 2 -11.84 18.76 83.99
CA GLU A 2 -12.08 19.12 82.56
C GLU A 2 -10.83 19.06 81.67
N THR A 3 -9.63 19.11 82.25
CA THR A 3 -8.34 19.14 81.53
C THR A 3 -8.00 17.82 80.83
N ASP A 4 -8.69 16.73 81.17
CA ASP A 4 -8.42 15.36 80.67
C ASP A 4 -9.18 15.07 79.36
N ILE A 5 -10.44 15.51 79.26
CA ILE A 5 -11.28 15.32 78.07
C ILE A 5 -10.69 16.07 76.87
N VAL A 6 -10.23 17.31 77.07
CA VAL A 6 -9.62 18.11 76.00
C VAL A 6 -8.34 17.44 75.47
N ARG A 7 -7.48 16.91 76.35
CA ARG A 7 -6.26 16.19 75.94
C ARG A 7 -6.59 14.93 75.16
N LYS A 8 -7.58 14.16 75.59
CA LYS A 8 -8.07 12.98 74.86
C LYS A 8 -8.60 13.34 73.48
N CYS A 9 -9.44 14.37 73.37
CA CYS A 9 -9.97 14.84 72.09
C CYS A 9 -8.86 15.29 71.13
N ILE A 10 -7.85 16.01 71.63
CA ILE A 10 -6.68 16.41 70.82
C ILE A 10 -5.91 15.18 70.35
N SER A 11 -5.65 14.22 71.24
CA SER A 11 -4.98 12.96 70.88
C SER A 11 -5.73 12.20 69.79
N ASP A 12 -7.04 11.99 69.95
CA ASP A 12 -7.87 11.28 68.98
C ASP A 12 -7.91 11.99 67.63
N TYR A 13 -7.97 13.33 67.63
CA TYR A 13 -7.89 14.15 66.43
C TYR A 13 -6.54 13.99 65.71
N LEU A 14 -5.43 14.04 66.44
CA LEU A 14 -4.10 13.85 65.86
C LEU A 14 -3.94 12.44 65.26
N HIS A 15 -4.45 11.40 65.92
CA HIS A 15 -4.47 10.04 65.37
C HIS A 15 -5.33 9.93 64.09
N LYS A 16 -6.45 10.66 64.02
CA LYS A 16 -7.27 10.73 62.79
C LYS A 16 -6.51 11.43 61.65
N ILE A 17 -5.83 12.54 61.95
CA ILE A 17 -4.98 13.23 60.96
C ILE A 17 -3.87 12.32 60.44
N ASP A 18 -3.17 11.60 61.33
CA ASP A 18 -2.08 10.71 60.93
C ASP A 18 -2.59 9.59 60.01
N ARG A 19 -3.72 8.96 60.34
CA ARG A 19 -4.35 7.94 59.48
C ARG A 19 -4.78 8.52 58.14
N TYR A 20 -5.38 9.72 58.13
CA TYR A 20 -5.78 10.40 56.91
C TYR A 20 -4.57 10.66 56.00
N ARG A 21 -3.46 11.18 56.55
CA ARG A 21 -2.21 11.43 55.80
C ARG A 21 -1.66 10.14 55.21
N LYS A 22 -1.53 9.08 56.01
CA LYS A 22 -1.08 7.76 55.53
C LYS A 22 -1.94 7.21 54.40
N GLN A 23 -3.27 7.37 54.50
CA GLN A 23 -4.18 6.95 53.45
C GLN A 23 -4.01 7.79 52.18
N GLN A 24 -3.89 9.11 52.32
CA GLN A 24 -3.66 10.03 51.21
C GLN A 24 -2.34 9.72 50.48
N ASP A 25 -1.26 9.53 51.23
CA ASP A 25 0.06 9.17 50.70
C ASP A 25 0.02 7.80 50.00
N GLY A 26 -0.67 6.83 50.59
CA GLY A 26 -0.87 5.51 49.99
C GLY A 26 -1.63 5.55 48.67
N LEU A 27 -2.67 6.39 48.58
CA LEU A 27 -3.41 6.60 47.33
C LEU A 27 -2.56 7.34 46.28
N GLN A 28 -1.82 8.38 46.69
CA GLN A 28 -0.93 9.12 45.80
C GLN A 28 0.14 8.21 45.21
N GLY A 29 0.75 7.33 46.02
CA GLY A 29 1.73 6.35 45.53
C GLY A 29 1.16 5.38 44.48
N LYS A 30 -0.11 4.98 44.63
CA LYS A 30 -0.82 4.16 43.62
C LYS A 30 -1.07 4.94 42.32
N ILE A 31 -1.48 6.21 42.42
CA ILE A 31 -1.65 7.10 41.27
C ILE A 31 -0.33 7.26 40.52
N ASP A 32 0.77 7.52 41.23
CA ASP A 32 2.08 7.70 40.61
C ASP A 32 2.60 6.41 39.96
N ALA A 33 2.33 5.25 40.57
CA ALA A 33 2.63 3.96 39.95
C ALA A 33 1.81 3.73 38.67
N ALA A 34 0.53 4.10 38.66
CA ALA A 34 -0.31 4.03 37.46
C ALA A 34 0.19 4.98 36.37
N ARG A 35 0.56 6.22 36.71
CA ARG A 35 1.16 7.19 35.77
C ARG A 35 2.45 6.66 35.16
N ARG A 36 3.33 6.01 35.94
CA ARG A 36 4.54 5.36 35.39
C ARG A 36 4.21 4.25 34.41
N LYS A 37 3.17 3.45 34.68
CA LYS A 37 2.69 2.41 33.75
C LYS A 37 2.15 3.02 32.46
N ILE A 38 1.36 4.09 32.55
CA ILE A 38 0.86 4.82 31.37
C ILE A 38 2.02 5.31 30.51
N ALA A 39 3.00 6.01 31.10
CA ALA A 39 4.18 6.49 30.39
C ALA A 39 4.99 5.35 29.73
N TRP A 40 5.05 4.18 30.38
CA TRP A 40 5.68 3.00 29.79
C TRP A 40 4.90 2.47 28.57
N HIS A 41 3.58 2.40 28.67
CA HIS A 41 2.72 1.98 27.56
C HIS A 41 2.78 2.97 26.39
N GLU A 42 2.79 4.28 26.64
CA GLU A 42 2.95 5.31 25.60
C GLU A 42 4.27 5.12 24.82
N LYS A 43 5.39 4.91 25.53
CA LYS A 43 6.68 4.59 24.88
C LYS A 43 6.64 3.27 24.11
N ARG A 44 5.87 2.28 24.58
CA ARG A 44 5.72 1.01 23.87
C ARG A 44 4.89 1.18 22.60
N ILE A 45 3.81 1.95 22.65
CA ILE A 45 2.97 2.30 21.49
C ILE A 45 3.81 3.02 20.44
N MET A 46 4.62 4.01 20.84
CA MET A 46 5.51 4.74 19.93
C MET A 46 6.46 3.79 19.20
N ARG A 47 7.17 2.89 19.93
CA ARG A 47 8.05 1.89 19.32
C ARG A 47 7.33 0.92 18.39
N LEU A 48 6.12 0.49 18.75
CA LEU A 48 5.31 -0.40 17.91
C LEU A 48 4.83 0.30 16.64
N SER A 49 4.45 1.58 16.74
CA SER A 49 4.07 2.41 15.60
C SER A 49 5.25 2.62 14.65
N GLU A 50 6.44 2.90 15.17
CA GLU A 50 7.66 2.94 14.36
C GLU A 50 7.96 1.61 13.67
N GLN A 51 7.79 0.48 14.38
CA GLN A 51 7.93 -0.85 13.79
C GLN A 51 6.90 -1.08 12.67
N GLN A 52 5.65 -0.70 12.88
CA GLN A 52 4.60 -0.80 11.88
C GLN A 52 4.89 0.05 10.64
N ASN A 53 5.37 1.28 10.82
CA ASN A 53 5.71 2.19 9.72
C ASN A 53 6.92 1.72 8.90
N ARG A 54 7.77 0.84 9.46
CA ARG A 54 8.88 0.21 8.73
C ARG A 54 8.45 -0.98 7.88
N ILE A 55 7.23 -1.49 8.05
CA ILE A 55 6.72 -2.57 7.22
C ILE A 55 6.39 -1.97 5.86
N GLU A 56 7.26 -2.18 4.87
CA GLU A 56 6.97 -1.82 3.49
C GLU A 56 5.84 -2.72 2.98
N ARG A 57 4.79 -2.10 2.45
CA ARG A 57 3.70 -2.84 1.81
C ARG A 57 4.23 -3.45 0.51
N PRO A 58 4.05 -4.76 0.26
CA PRO A 58 4.41 -5.33 -1.02
C PRO A 58 3.52 -4.73 -2.12
N TRP A 59 4.16 -4.28 -3.20
CA TRP A 59 3.47 -3.72 -4.36
C TRP A 59 3.47 -4.77 -5.46
N TRP A 60 2.30 -5.20 -5.93
CA TRP A 60 2.20 -6.22 -6.98
C TRP A 60 2.95 -5.82 -8.26
N THR A 61 3.07 -4.52 -8.53
CA THR A 61 3.88 -4.02 -9.64
C THR A 61 5.37 -4.32 -9.47
N LYS A 62 5.91 -4.19 -8.26
CA LYS A 62 7.31 -4.53 -7.96
C LYS A 62 7.53 -6.04 -7.83
N GLU A 63 6.64 -6.73 -7.13
CA GLU A 63 6.82 -8.15 -6.77
C GLU A 63 6.47 -9.12 -7.92
N ILE A 64 5.62 -8.68 -8.86
CA ILE A 64 5.13 -9.54 -9.95
C ILE A 64 5.48 -8.95 -11.31
N VAL A 65 5.09 -7.69 -11.60
CA VAL A 65 5.31 -7.11 -12.94
C VAL A 65 6.79 -6.88 -13.22
N ALA A 66 7.59 -6.40 -12.26
CA ALA A 66 9.02 -6.16 -12.49
C ALA A 66 9.79 -7.44 -12.91
N PRO A 67 9.74 -8.56 -12.17
CA PRO A 67 10.43 -9.79 -12.59
C PRO A 67 9.86 -10.36 -13.90
N LEU A 68 8.55 -10.22 -14.12
CA LEU A 68 7.91 -10.64 -15.37
C LEU A 68 8.43 -9.84 -16.57
N MET A 69 8.52 -8.52 -16.44
CA MET A 69 9.04 -7.63 -17.48
C MET A 69 10.53 -7.82 -17.74
N LEU A 70 11.32 -8.23 -16.75
CA LEU A 70 12.72 -8.64 -16.98
C LEU A 70 12.79 -9.82 -17.96
N GLU A 71 11.89 -10.79 -17.83
CA GLU A 71 11.86 -11.94 -18.73
C GLU A 71 11.28 -11.58 -20.11
N VAL A 72 10.23 -10.75 -20.17
CA VAL A 72 9.72 -10.21 -21.44
C VAL A 72 10.82 -9.45 -22.17
N ALA A 73 11.57 -8.57 -21.49
CA ALA A 73 12.67 -7.82 -22.07
C ALA A 73 13.81 -8.72 -22.55
N ARG A 74 14.10 -9.82 -21.83
CA ARG A 74 15.07 -10.82 -22.26
C ARG A 74 14.65 -11.53 -23.55
N LEU A 75 13.35 -11.77 -23.73
CA LEU A 75 12.77 -12.48 -24.87
C LEU A 75 12.42 -11.57 -26.06
N THR A 76 12.37 -10.25 -25.86
CA THR A 76 12.11 -9.22 -26.89
C THR A 76 13.28 -8.23 -26.99
N PRO A 77 14.50 -8.69 -27.33
CA PRO A 77 15.71 -7.86 -27.31
C PRO A 77 15.72 -6.70 -28.33
N GLU A 78 14.79 -6.70 -29.28
CA GLU A 78 14.54 -5.62 -30.23
C GLU A 78 13.76 -4.43 -29.63
N VAL A 79 13.21 -4.60 -28.43
CA VAL A 79 12.46 -3.58 -27.69
C VAL A 79 13.28 -3.07 -26.52
N THR A 80 13.45 -1.76 -26.44
CA THR A 80 14.02 -1.08 -25.27
C THR A 80 12.88 -0.74 -24.32
N TRP A 81 12.76 -1.48 -23.22
CA TRP A 81 11.67 -1.33 -22.23
C TRP A 81 11.97 -0.27 -21.17
N ASP A 82 10.98 0.58 -20.87
CA ASP A 82 10.97 1.45 -19.69
C ASP A 82 10.18 0.77 -18.56
N ALA A 83 10.87 -0.08 -17.81
CA ALA A 83 10.30 -0.84 -16.68
C ALA A 83 10.76 -0.33 -15.30
N GLU A 84 11.39 0.85 -15.24
CA GLU A 84 11.91 1.40 -13.97
C GLU A 84 10.79 1.98 -13.10
N ASN A 85 9.72 2.51 -13.71
CA ASN A 85 8.66 3.25 -13.04
C ASN A 85 7.29 2.55 -13.14
N LEU A 86 7.13 1.44 -12.40
CA LEU A 86 5.89 0.63 -12.41
C LEU A 86 4.80 1.20 -11.50
N HIS A 87 4.20 2.31 -11.92
CA HIS A 87 3.10 2.97 -11.21
C HIS A 87 1.73 2.51 -11.70
N THR A 88 0.81 2.36 -10.75
CA THR A 88 -0.60 2.15 -11.05
C THR A 88 -1.30 3.47 -11.31
N HIS A 89 -2.22 3.52 -12.28
CA HIS A 89 -2.98 4.71 -12.63
C HIS A 89 -4.44 4.38 -12.96
N GLY A 90 -5.28 5.43 -12.95
CA GLY A 90 -6.70 5.34 -13.26
C GLY A 90 -7.53 4.54 -12.25
N LEU A 91 -8.83 4.47 -12.51
CA LEU A 91 -9.80 3.79 -11.63
C LEU A 91 -9.65 2.26 -11.63
N ARG A 92 -8.98 1.70 -12.63
CA ARG A 92 -8.69 0.27 -12.74
C ARG A 92 -7.38 -0.12 -12.04
N ALA A 93 -6.66 0.85 -11.47
CA ALA A 93 -5.31 0.66 -10.91
C ALA A 93 -4.38 -0.06 -11.90
N ALA A 94 -4.46 0.29 -13.18
CA ALA A 94 -3.69 -0.35 -14.24
C ALA A 94 -2.21 0.06 -14.18
N CYS A 95 -1.30 -0.83 -14.53
CA CYS A 95 0.13 -0.54 -14.64
C CYS A 95 0.55 -0.79 -16.09
N SER A 96 0.91 0.28 -16.80
CA SER A 96 1.36 0.19 -18.19
C SER A 96 2.88 0.29 -18.26
N VAL A 97 3.48 -0.62 -19.02
CA VAL A 97 4.91 -0.68 -19.28
C VAL A 97 5.10 -0.49 -20.78
N TYR A 98 5.90 0.49 -21.15
CA TYR A 98 6.10 0.87 -22.55
C TYR A 98 7.51 0.52 -23.00
N GLY A 99 7.63 0.17 -24.27
CA GLY A 99 8.89 -0.11 -24.92
C GLY A 99 9.01 0.62 -26.24
N LYS A 100 10.25 0.80 -26.69
CA LYS A 100 10.58 1.37 -28.00
C LYS A 100 11.22 0.33 -28.89
N THR A 101 10.65 0.13 -30.08
CA THR A 101 11.27 -0.71 -31.12
C THR A 101 12.51 -0.02 -31.71
N ARG A 102 13.29 -0.74 -32.51
CA ARG A 102 14.43 -0.16 -33.26
C ARG A 102 14.03 1.00 -34.18
N ASN A 103 12.77 1.02 -34.63
CA ASN A 103 12.22 2.09 -35.47
C ASN A 103 11.64 3.25 -34.63
N ASN A 104 11.87 3.25 -33.32
CA ASN A 104 11.36 4.23 -32.35
C ASN A 104 9.83 4.23 -32.18
N GLU A 105 9.16 3.16 -32.62
CA GLU A 105 7.73 2.96 -32.43
C GLU A 105 7.44 2.48 -31.01
N THR A 106 6.25 2.78 -30.51
CA THR A 106 5.86 2.44 -29.14
C THR A 106 5.12 1.12 -29.11
N VAL A 107 5.58 0.18 -28.30
CA VAL A 107 4.83 -1.00 -27.89
C VAL A 107 4.49 -0.90 -26.41
N GLY A 108 3.44 -1.58 -25.96
CA GLY A 108 3.03 -1.51 -24.57
C GLY A 108 2.32 -2.75 -24.07
N LEU A 109 2.52 -3.03 -22.79
CA LEU A 109 1.75 -4.01 -22.02
C LEU A 109 1.08 -3.27 -20.86
N THR A 110 -0.22 -3.47 -20.69
CA THR A 110 -0.98 -2.88 -19.59
C THR A 110 -1.51 -3.98 -18.70
N PHE A 111 -1.14 -3.97 -17.43
CA PHE A 111 -1.46 -4.97 -16.44
C PHE A 111 -2.49 -4.48 -15.43
N THR A 112 -3.28 -5.41 -14.92
CA THR A 112 -4.17 -5.21 -13.76
C THR A 112 -4.02 -6.40 -12.81
N PHE A 113 -4.21 -6.17 -11.52
CA PHE A 113 -4.13 -7.23 -10.51
C PHE A 113 -5.32 -7.14 -9.56
N ASP A 114 -6.21 -8.13 -9.63
CA ASP A 114 -7.39 -8.22 -8.79
C ASP A 114 -7.66 -9.69 -8.42
N GLY A 115 -8.19 -9.92 -7.21
CA GLY A 115 -8.55 -11.26 -6.75
C GLY A 115 -7.39 -12.28 -6.72
N GLY A 116 -6.14 -11.84 -6.77
CA GLY A 116 -4.97 -12.72 -6.87
C GLY A 116 -4.57 -13.12 -8.29
N VAL A 117 -5.21 -12.54 -9.31
CA VAL A 117 -4.96 -12.82 -10.72
C VAL A 117 -4.31 -11.62 -11.38
N LEU A 118 -3.14 -11.82 -11.98
CA LEU A 118 -2.53 -10.84 -12.88
C LEU A 118 -3.15 -10.99 -14.26
N SER A 119 -3.64 -9.90 -14.83
CA SER A 119 -4.21 -9.86 -16.18
C SER A 119 -3.51 -8.79 -17.01
N TYR A 120 -3.51 -8.95 -18.33
CA TYR A 120 -3.04 -7.97 -19.29
C TYR A 120 -4.16 -7.54 -20.24
N ASP A 121 -4.07 -6.35 -20.80
CA ASP A 121 -5.01 -5.87 -21.82
C ASP A 121 -4.72 -6.52 -23.17
N THR A 122 -5.76 -7.09 -23.77
CA THR A 122 -5.67 -7.81 -25.05
C THR A 122 -5.62 -6.88 -26.27
N GLY A 123 -6.06 -5.63 -26.11
CA GLY A 123 -6.27 -4.66 -27.20
C GLY A 123 -7.73 -4.63 -27.70
N GLU A 124 -8.53 -5.65 -27.39
CA GLU A 124 -9.96 -5.62 -27.67
C GLU A 124 -10.69 -4.69 -26.69
N VAL A 125 -11.77 -4.07 -27.16
CA VAL A 125 -12.62 -3.19 -26.36
C VAL A 125 -14.08 -3.61 -26.46
N THR A 126 -14.77 -3.51 -25.32
CA THR A 126 -16.23 -3.62 -25.24
C THR A 126 -16.87 -2.24 -25.31
N HIS A 127 -18.19 -2.18 -25.47
CA HIS A 127 -18.96 -0.92 -25.45
C HIS A 127 -19.84 -0.81 -24.20
N ARG A 128 -19.34 -1.26 -23.06
CA ARG A 128 -20.07 -1.22 -21.79
C ARG A 128 -20.31 0.21 -21.31
N PHE A 129 -19.32 1.07 -21.48
CA PHE A 129 -19.36 2.49 -21.13
C PHE A 129 -19.36 3.34 -22.40
N ALA A 130 -20.23 4.35 -22.44
CA ALA A 130 -20.35 5.25 -23.59
C ALA A 130 -19.10 6.16 -23.72
N PRO A 131 -18.76 6.63 -24.94
CA PRO A 131 -17.63 7.53 -25.16
C PRO A 131 -17.68 8.79 -24.29
N GLY A 132 -16.55 9.17 -23.72
CA GLY A 132 -16.41 10.36 -22.88
C GLY A 132 -16.91 10.19 -21.44
N THR A 133 -17.42 9.00 -21.07
CA THR A 133 -17.73 8.69 -19.67
C THR A 133 -16.46 8.36 -18.89
N LEU A 134 -16.50 8.55 -17.56
CA LEU A 134 -15.36 8.20 -16.70
C LEU A 134 -14.95 6.73 -16.84
N GLY A 135 -15.91 5.82 -17.07
CA GLY A 135 -15.59 4.41 -17.26
C GLY A 135 -14.80 4.15 -18.54
N GLU A 136 -15.22 4.76 -19.65
CA GLU A 136 -14.54 4.61 -20.94
C GLU A 136 -13.13 5.23 -20.90
N ILE A 137 -12.99 6.45 -20.40
CA ILE A 137 -11.69 7.15 -20.28
C ILE A 137 -10.71 6.40 -19.35
N ASN A 138 -11.20 5.63 -18.38
CA ASN A 138 -10.35 4.84 -17.47
C ASN A 138 -10.10 3.41 -17.97
N GLY A 139 -10.40 3.10 -19.24
CA GLY A 139 -10.14 1.80 -19.84
C GLY A 139 -11.02 0.68 -19.27
N MET A 140 -12.18 0.99 -18.68
CA MET A 140 -13.10 -0.05 -18.18
C MET A 140 -13.80 -0.83 -19.30
N ASN A 141 -13.65 -0.36 -20.54
CA ASN A 141 -14.08 -1.07 -21.73
C ASN A 141 -13.04 -2.09 -22.23
N ASN A 142 -11.77 -1.99 -21.81
CA ASN A 142 -10.70 -2.87 -22.27
C ASN A 142 -10.97 -4.31 -21.84
N VAL A 143 -10.83 -5.24 -22.78
CA VAL A 143 -10.86 -6.68 -22.49
C VAL A 143 -9.48 -7.10 -21.98
N SER A 144 -9.46 -7.69 -20.80
CA SER A 144 -8.23 -8.23 -20.20
C SER A 144 -8.28 -9.76 -20.16
N ALA A 145 -7.12 -10.39 -20.25
CA ALA A 145 -6.93 -11.83 -20.12
C ALA A 145 -5.90 -12.14 -19.01
N PRO A 146 -6.03 -13.27 -18.29
CA PRO A 146 -5.03 -13.68 -17.32
C PRO A 146 -3.64 -13.87 -17.94
N VAL A 147 -2.61 -13.52 -17.20
CA VAL A 147 -1.22 -13.83 -17.56
C VAL A 147 -0.92 -15.26 -17.12
N GLU A 148 -1.04 -16.22 -18.04
CA GLU A 148 -0.75 -17.65 -17.77
C GLU A 148 0.73 -17.99 -17.97
N SER A 149 1.40 -17.32 -18.91
CA SER A 149 2.82 -17.49 -19.20
C SER A 149 3.45 -16.18 -19.72
N VAL A 150 4.78 -16.13 -19.74
CA VAL A 150 5.51 -15.03 -20.38
C VAL A 150 5.32 -15.05 -21.90
N ASP A 151 5.20 -16.24 -22.49
CA ASP A 151 5.07 -16.41 -23.95
C ASP A 151 3.85 -15.65 -24.48
N THR A 152 2.71 -15.68 -23.78
CA THR A 152 1.51 -14.92 -24.15
C THR A 152 1.78 -13.41 -24.26
N LEU A 153 2.64 -12.87 -23.41
CA LEU A 153 3.01 -11.45 -23.43
C LEU A 153 3.97 -11.14 -24.57
N VAL A 154 4.94 -12.03 -24.81
CA VAL A 154 5.89 -11.91 -25.92
C VAL A 154 5.17 -11.97 -27.26
N ASP A 155 4.22 -12.90 -27.42
CA ASP A 155 3.36 -12.99 -28.59
C ASP A 155 2.58 -11.69 -28.80
N LYS A 156 2.03 -11.10 -27.72
CA LYS A 156 1.32 -9.83 -27.81
C LYS A 156 2.21 -8.67 -28.23
N VAL A 157 3.47 -8.65 -27.81
CA VAL A 157 4.45 -7.63 -28.22
C VAL A 157 4.81 -7.82 -29.69
N ASN A 158 5.06 -9.05 -30.13
CA ASN A 158 5.38 -9.38 -31.51
C ASN A 158 4.23 -9.06 -32.48
N GLU A 159 2.98 -9.26 -32.04
CA GLU A 159 1.79 -8.83 -32.78
C GLU A 159 1.80 -7.31 -33.00
N GLN A 160 2.00 -6.51 -31.94
CA GLN A 160 2.09 -5.05 -32.06
C GLN A 160 3.22 -4.61 -33.00
N ILE A 161 4.40 -5.22 -32.90
CA ILE A 161 5.53 -4.93 -33.81
C ILE A 161 5.17 -5.25 -35.27
N THR A 162 4.48 -6.37 -35.50
CA THR A 162 4.05 -6.77 -36.84
C THR A 162 3.06 -5.78 -37.43
N GLU A 163 2.05 -5.38 -36.65
CA GLU A 163 1.03 -4.40 -37.04
C GLU A 163 1.67 -3.05 -37.41
N LEU A 164 2.62 -2.57 -36.61
CA LEU A 164 3.35 -1.33 -36.85
C LEU A 164 4.15 -1.37 -38.15
N ASN A 165 4.85 -2.48 -38.43
CA ASN A 165 5.60 -2.66 -39.68
C ASN A 165 4.68 -2.74 -40.91
N THR A 166 3.46 -3.29 -40.79
CA THR A 166 2.50 -3.31 -41.92
C THR A 166 1.91 -1.95 -42.25
N GLN A 167 1.77 -1.06 -41.26
CA GLN A 167 1.24 0.30 -41.48
C GLN A 167 2.26 1.24 -42.16
N THR A 168 3.55 0.92 -42.11
CA THR A 168 4.61 1.70 -42.76
C THR A 168 4.76 1.40 -44.25
N ASP A 169 4.18 0.30 -44.73
CA ASP A 169 4.27 -0.16 -46.13
C ASP A 169 3.05 0.20 -47.02
N GLU A 170 2.01 0.86 -46.48
CA GLU A 170 0.91 1.39 -47.30
C GLU A 170 1.28 2.73 -47.95
N PRO A 171 1.22 2.87 -49.30
CA PRO A 171 1.54 4.12 -49.97
C PRO A 171 0.42 5.16 -49.76
N VAL A 172 0.83 6.38 -49.39
CA VAL A 172 -0.01 7.60 -49.41
C VAL A 172 -0.34 8.00 -50.85
#